data_AF-A0A1I1R9A3-F1
#
_entry.id   AF-A0A1I1R9A3-F1
#
_cell.length_a   1.000
_cell.length_b   1.000
_cell.length_c   1.000
_cell.angle_alpha   90.00
_cell.angle_beta   90.00
_cell.angle_gamma   90.00
#
_symmetry.space_group_name_H-M   'P 1'
#
loop_
_entity.id
_entity.type
_entity.pdbx_description
1 polymer ?
#
loop_
_entity_poly.entity_id
_entity_poly.type
_entity_poly.pdbx_seq_one_letter_code
_entity_poly.pdbx_strand_id
1 'polypeptide(L)' 'MSAKPANQPAEDTTLDAEVTAIVTDLLEEHGSERAALRALAHDFIVLQADADRSVSRGYLRGLFSQDARPDAEKE' A
#
# COMPACT_ATOMS: atom_id res chain seq x y z
N MET A 1 -7.12 13.95 49.03
CA MET A 1 -6.10 14.29 48.02
C MET A 1 -6.33 13.38 46.82
N SER A 2 -7.00 13.86 45.76
CA SER A 2 -7.25 13.07 44.55
C SER A 2 -6.25 13.52 43.47
N ALA A 3 -5.34 12.64 43.08
CA ALA A 3 -4.38 12.91 42.02
C ALA A 3 -5.12 12.96 40.67
N LYS A 4 -5.01 14.08 39.95
CA LYS A 4 -5.47 14.18 38.55
C LYS A 4 -4.69 13.15 37.71
N PRO A 5 -5.33 12.41 36.79
CA PRO A 5 -4.60 11.51 35.92
C PRO A 5 -3.66 12.35 35.05
N ALA A 6 -2.45 11.85 34.88
CA ALA A 6 -1.42 12.47 34.05
C ALA A 6 -1.96 12.69 32.64
N ASN A 7 -1.67 13.87 32.11
CA ASN A 7 -1.89 14.28 30.72
C ASN A 7 -1.31 13.21 29.78
N GLN A 8 -2.13 12.26 29.32
CA GLN A 8 -1.75 11.39 28.23
C GLN A 8 -1.65 12.27 26.99
N PRO A 9 -0.50 12.32 26.30
CA PRO A 9 -0.41 13.05 25.04
C PRO A 9 -1.44 12.43 24.10
N ALA A 10 -2.34 13.26 23.57
CA ALA A 10 -3.24 12.82 22.52
C ALA A 10 -2.39 12.37 21.33
N GLU A 11 -2.63 11.15 20.83
CA GLU A 11 -1.99 10.68 19.61
C GLU A 11 -2.32 11.64 18.47
N ASP A 12 -1.27 12.17 17.85
CA ASP A 12 -1.41 13.00 16.67
C ASP A 12 -1.77 12.10 15.49
N THR A 13 -3.03 12.17 15.07
CA THR A 13 -3.60 11.36 13.99
C THR A 13 -3.66 12.12 12.68
N THR A 14 -2.92 13.23 12.58
CA THR A 14 -2.79 13.95 11.31
C THR A 14 -2.04 13.10 10.29
N LEU A 15 -2.38 13.28 9.00
CA LEU A 15 -1.71 12.60 7.90
C LEU A 15 -0.18 12.84 7.93
N ASP A 16 0.24 14.04 8.32
CA ASP A 16 1.66 14.39 8.41
C ASP A 16 2.38 13.61 9.52
N ALA A 17 1.73 13.45 10.68
CA ALA A 17 2.24 12.62 11.76
C ALA A 17 2.33 11.14 11.35
N GLU A 18 1.33 10.61 10.65
CA GLU A 18 1.32 9.24 10.13
C GLU A 18 2.43 9.01 9.08
N VAL A 19 2.58 9.94 8.13
CA VAL A 19 3.68 9.90 7.15
C VAL A 19 5.04 9.95 7.84
N THR A 20 5.19 10.80 8.84
CA THR A 20 6.43 10.93 9.61
C THR A 20 6.76 9.65 10.37
N ALA A 21 5.75 9.01 10.98
CA ALA A 21 5.91 7.73 11.66
C ALA A 21 6.39 6.65 10.69
N ILE A 22 5.72 6.50 9.53
CA ILE A 22 6.10 5.52 8.51
C ILE A 22 7.54 5.74 8.01
N VAL A 23 7.92 7.00 7.76
CA VAL A 23 9.29 7.33 7.33
C VAL A 23 10.30 6.96 8.41
N THR A 24 9.98 7.20 9.69
CA THR A 24 10.85 6.85 10.82
C THR A 24 11.06 5.34 10.89
N ASP A 25 9.98 4.55 10.82
CA ASP A 25 10.04 3.09 10.85
C ASP A 25 10.89 2.53 9.68
N LEU A 26 10.71 3.06 8.47
CA LEU A 26 11.49 2.64 7.30
C LEU A 26 12.99 2.96 7.45
N LEU A 27 13.34 4.07 8.09
CA LEU A 27 14.73 4.42 8.37
C LEU A 27 15.34 3.53 9.43
N GLU A 28 14.59 3.19 10.48
CA GLU A 28 15.01 2.24 11.52
C GLU A 28 15.25 0.84 10.94
N GLU A 29 14.37 0.37 10.05
CA GLU A 29 14.48 -0.96 9.43
C GLU A 29 15.66 -1.04 8.45
N HIS A 30 15.85 -0.02 7.61
CA HIS A 30 16.79 -0.11 6.48
C HIS A 30 18.12 0.62 6.70
N GLY A 31 18.28 1.37 7.79
CA GLY A 31 19.53 1.98 8.24
C GLY A 31 20.13 3.07 7.34
N SER A 32 19.49 3.38 6.22
CA SER A 32 19.84 4.52 5.37
C SER A 32 18.64 4.97 4.53
N GLU A 33 18.58 6.27 4.23
CA GLU A 33 17.51 6.87 3.44
C GLU A 33 17.43 6.24 2.04
N ARG A 34 18.59 5.93 1.44
CA ARG A 34 18.62 5.29 0.11
C ARG A 34 18.10 3.86 0.13
N ALA A 35 18.34 3.11 1.20
CA ALA A 35 17.83 1.74 1.33
C ALA A 35 16.32 1.75 1.57
N ALA A 36 15.82 2.63 2.44
CA ALA A 36 14.40 2.85 2.68
C ALA A 36 13.65 3.25 1.39
N LEU A 37 14.17 4.24 0.66
CA LEU A 37 13.56 4.67 -0.62
C LEU A 37 13.58 3.56 -1.68
N ARG A 38 14.61 2.71 -1.69
CA ARG A 38 14.68 1.58 -2.61
C ARG A 38 13.61 0.53 -2.28
N ALA A 39 13.41 0.21 -1.00
CA ALA A 39 12.37 -0.70 -0.54
C ALA A 39 10.98 -0.16 -0.89
N LEU A 40 10.71 1.10 -0.55
CA LEU A 40 9.45 1.77 -0.88
C LEU A 40 9.16 1.76 -2.40
N ALA A 41 10.16 2.06 -3.22
CA ALA A 41 10.01 2.05 -4.68
C ALA A 41 9.73 0.65 -5.23
N HIS A 42 10.37 -0.38 -4.67
CA HIS A 42 10.11 -1.76 -5.02
C HIS A 42 8.66 -2.14 -4.73
N ASP A 43 8.17 -1.86 -3.52
CA ASP A 43 6.81 -2.24 -3.11
C ASP A 43 5.74 -1.49 -3.90
N PHE A 44 6.00 -0.23 -4.25
CA PHE A 44 5.12 0.53 -5.12
C PHE A 44 4.99 -0.08 -6.53
N ILE A 45 6.09 -0.57 -7.10
CA ILE A 45 6.07 -1.25 -8.40
C ILE A 45 5.28 -2.56 -8.32
N VAL A 46 5.46 -3.33 -7.25
CA VAL A 46 4.71 -4.57 -7.00
C VAL A 46 3.21 -4.28 -6.88
N LEU A 47 2.84 -3.29 -6.07
CA LEU A 47 1.44 -2.88 -5.89
C LEU A 47 0.81 -2.42 -7.21
N GLN A 48 1.55 -1.69 -8.05
CA GLN A 48 1.09 -1.27 -9.36
C GLN A 48 0.86 -2.47 -10.29
N ALA A 49 1.78 -3.44 -10.31
CA ALA A 49 1.62 -4.67 -11.09
C ALA A 49 0.41 -5.50 -10.64
N ASP A 50 0.18 -5.57 -9.33
CA ASP A 50 -1.00 -6.25 -8.76
C ASP A 50 -2.29 -5.48 -9.07
N ALA A 51 -2.28 -4.15 -9.03
CA ALA A 51 -3.41 -3.33 -9.42
C ALA A 51 -3.77 -3.56 -10.90
N ASP A 52 -2.77 -3.55 -11.80
CA ASP A 52 -2.94 -3.84 -13.23
C ASP A 52 -3.54 -5.24 -13.47
N ARG A 53 -3.10 -6.23 -12.68
CA ARG A 53 -3.65 -7.59 -12.72
C ARG A 53 -5.08 -7.67 -12.18
N SER A 54 -5.37 -6.89 -11.14
CA SER A 54 -6.67 -6.86 -10.46
C SER A 54 -7.76 -6.16 -11.27
N VAL A 55 -7.40 -5.15 -12.06
CA VAL A 55 -8.32 -4.47 -13.02
C VAL A 55 -8.43 -5.21 -14.35
N SER A 56 -7.59 -6.20 -14.61
CA SER A 56 -7.67 -7.13 -15.75
C SER A 56 -8.79 -8.17 -15.58
N ARG A 57 -10.01 -7.71 -15.29
CA ARG A 57 -11.25 -8.50 -15.41
C ARG A 57 -11.81 -8.41 -16.82
N GLY A 58 -11.01 -8.83 -17.80
CA GLY A 58 -11.57 -9.49 -18.98
C GLY A 58 -11.51 -8.78 -20.33
N TYR A 59 -10.93 -7.59 -20.50
CA TYR A 59 -10.63 -7.10 -21.86
C TYR A 59 -9.59 -5.97 -21.86
N LEU A 60 -8.32 -6.31 -22.07
CA LEU A 60 -7.28 -5.31 -22.36
C LEU A 60 -6.58 -5.70 -23.66
N ARG A 61 -6.64 -4.81 -24.67
CA ARG A 61 -6.04 -4.98 -26.00
C ARG A 61 -6.52 -6.21 -26.80
N GLY A 62 -7.79 -6.58 -26.68
CA GLY A 62 -8.37 -7.66 -27.50
C GLY A 62 -7.97 -9.07 -27.09
N LEU A 63 -7.31 -9.23 -25.94
CA LEU A 63 -6.98 -10.53 -25.35
C LEU A 63 -7.67 -10.65 -23.99
N PHE A 64 -8.42 -11.73 -23.81
CA PHE A 64 -8.98 -12.11 -22.51
C PHE A 64 -7.84 -12.62 -21.61
N SER A 65 -7.92 -12.35 -20.31
CA SER A 65 -7.10 -13.05 -19.33
C SER A 65 -7.40 -14.56 -19.37
N GLN A 66 -6.43 -15.39 -18.99
CA GLN A 66 -6.64 -16.84 -18.89
C GLN A 66 -7.90 -17.10 -18.05
N ASP A 67 -8.81 -17.92 -18.62
CA ASP A 67 -10.10 -18.32 -18.04
C ASP A 67 -11.18 -17.23 -17.94
N ALA A 68 -10.98 -16.04 -18.52
CA ALA A 68 -11.98 -14.96 -18.51
C ALA A 68 -12.88 -14.91 -19.76
N ARG A 69 -12.75 -15.87 -20.69
CA ARG A 69 -13.66 -15.96 -21.84
C ARG A 69 -15.04 -16.40 -21.36
N PRO A 70 -16.12 -15.69 -21.71
CA PRO A 70 -17.47 -16.21 -21.50
C PRO A 70 -17.67 -17.47 -22.36
N ASP A 71 -18.36 -18.48 -21.82
CA ASP A 71 -18.78 -19.65 -22.59
C ASP A 71 -19.66 -19.18 -23.74
N ALA A 72 -19.30 -19.55 -24.97
CA ALA A 72 -20.08 -19.17 -26.14
C ALA A 72 -21.51 -19.72 -25.99
N GLU A 73 -22.50 -18.83 -26.03
CA GLU A 73 -23.91 -19.23 -26.11
C GLU A 73 -24.08 -20.12 -27.34
N LYS A 74 -24.53 -21.35 -27.12
CA LYS A 74 -24.88 -22.27 -28.20
C LYS A 74 -26.25 -21.86 -28.73
N GLU A 75 -26.28 -21.16 -29.87
CA GLU A 75 -27.43 -21.09 -30.77
C GLU A 75 -27.04 -21.50 -32.20
#